data_AF-A0A4Q5PD05-F1
#
_entry.id   AF-A0A4Q5PD05-F1
#
_cell.length_a   1.000
_cell.length_b   1.000
_cell.length_c   1.000
_cell.angle_alpha   90.00
_cell.angle_beta   90.00
_cell.angle_gamma   90.00
#
_symmetry.space_group_name_H-M   'P 1'
#
loop_
_entity.id
_entity.type
_entity.pdbx_description
1 polymer ?
#
loop_
_entity_poly.entity_id
_entity_poly.type
_entity_poly.pdbx_seq_one_letter_code
_entity_poly.pdbx_strand_id
1 'polypeptide(L)'
;MTIIFIISGFYNIITNLMGDSCTSLDEDTSSSFCIKNFIIAGSIAEKRDDGNFIRLQLVLNILAVFAMIFFLHYIRYKARITHIETDQKTVSPSDYTILLKKVDENSTNQEIKEWIEGFGTEEFPVKVEKVIRAYDIREYISLRVKKTELKEKKEDALDLENTKSLDEKLQKVKEKIKEYKAHGLKYTPEVFIVFTTAERILLFRVFTD
;
A
#
# COMPACT_ATOMS: atom_id res chain seq x y z
N MET A 1 23.34 9.36 -3.41
CA MET A 1 24.59 8.63 -3.73
C MET A 1 25.29 9.21 -4.95
N THR A 2 24.76 9.06 -6.16
CA THR A 2 25.38 9.56 -7.42
C THR A 2 25.82 11.04 -7.36
N ILE A 3 25.00 11.95 -6.82
CA ILE A 3 25.35 13.39 -6.72
C ILE A 3 26.64 13.62 -5.91
N ILE A 4 26.80 12.92 -4.78
CA ILE A 4 28.00 13.03 -3.92
C ILE A 4 29.21 12.44 -4.65
N PHE A 5 29.03 11.29 -5.30
CA PHE A 5 30.09 10.63 -6.07
C PHE A 5 30.58 11.50 -7.23
N ILE A 6 29.70 12.23 -7.91
CA ILE A 6 30.05 13.15 -9.01
C ILE A 6 30.76 14.40 -8.49
N ILE A 7 30.29 15.02 -7.40
CA ILE A 7 30.87 16.29 -6.90
C ILE A 7 32.20 16.07 -6.18
N SER A 8 32.25 15.15 -5.21
CA SER A 8 33.45 14.93 -4.38
C SER A 8 34.27 13.73 -4.82
N GLY A 9 33.62 12.62 -5.21
CA GLY A 9 34.31 11.40 -5.65
C GLY A 9 35.14 11.61 -6.92
N PHE A 10 34.52 12.13 -7.97
CA PHE A 10 35.18 12.36 -9.27
C PHE A 10 36.29 13.42 -9.17
N TYR A 11 36.06 14.52 -8.45
CA TYR A 11 37.08 15.52 -8.17
C TYR A 11 38.28 14.92 -7.41
N ASN A 12 38.02 14.11 -6.38
CA ASN A 12 39.09 13.44 -5.63
C ASN A 12 39.90 12.48 -6.52
N ILE A 13 39.24 11.72 -7.40
CA ILE A 13 39.92 10.80 -8.35
C ILE A 13 40.83 11.58 -9.31
N ILE A 14 40.33 12.64 -9.96
CA ILE A 14 41.12 13.44 -10.90
C ILE A 14 42.32 14.08 -10.21
N THR A 15 42.10 14.73 -9.06
CA THR A 15 43.18 15.43 -8.35
C THR A 15 44.13 14.49 -7.62
N ASN A 16 43.77 13.23 -7.36
CA ASN A 16 44.69 12.19 -6.93
C ASN A 16 45.58 11.69 -8.08
N LEU A 17 45.03 11.60 -9.31
CA LEU A 17 45.79 11.17 -10.50
C LEU A 17 46.78 12.24 -11.01
N MET A 18 46.56 13.51 -10.68
CA MET A 18 47.44 14.63 -11.04
C MET A 18 48.47 14.99 -9.95
N GLY A 19 48.46 14.33 -8.80
CA GLY A 19 49.42 14.54 -7.72
C GLY A 19 50.75 13.82 -7.96
N ASP A 20 51.85 14.54 -7.79
CA ASP A 20 53.22 14.04 -7.97
C ASP A 20 54.15 14.47 -6.82
N SER A 21 53.60 14.51 -5.60
CA SER A 21 54.29 14.97 -4.39
C SER A 21 55.02 13.86 -3.63
N CYS A 22 54.84 12.59 -4.00
CA CYS A 22 55.56 11.47 -3.41
C CYS A 22 56.46 10.78 -4.45
N THR A 23 57.73 10.57 -4.08
CA THR A 23 58.76 10.01 -4.97
C THR A 23 58.48 8.53 -5.30
N SER A 24 58.84 8.12 -6.51
CA SER A 24 58.85 6.71 -6.93
C SER A 24 59.87 5.90 -6.13
N LEU A 25 59.61 4.59 -5.99
CA LEU A 25 60.37 3.65 -5.17
C LEU A 25 61.84 3.46 -5.56
N ASP A 26 62.26 3.96 -6.72
CA ASP A 26 63.57 3.74 -7.33
C ASP A 26 64.62 4.82 -7.00
N GLU A 27 64.28 5.87 -6.22
CA GLU A 27 65.24 6.91 -5.80
C GLU A 27 65.73 6.69 -4.35
N ASP A 28 67.00 6.28 -4.21
CA ASP A 28 67.72 6.07 -2.94
C ASP A 28 67.89 7.36 -2.11
N THR A 29 66.81 7.83 -1.48
CA THR A 29 66.84 8.95 -0.51
C THR A 29 66.26 8.53 0.84
N SER A 30 67.16 8.26 1.79
CA SER A 30 66.90 7.83 3.17
C SER A 30 66.26 8.89 4.09
N SER A 31 65.51 9.84 3.51
CA SER A 31 64.84 10.94 4.21
C SER A 31 63.46 11.32 3.64
N SER A 32 62.99 10.70 2.56
CA SER A 32 61.67 10.98 1.98
C SER A 32 60.55 10.25 2.74
N PHE A 33 59.68 11.01 3.43
CA PHE A 33 58.63 10.47 4.31
C PHE A 33 57.40 9.90 3.57
N CYS A 34 57.39 9.89 2.23
CA CYS A 34 56.27 9.40 1.43
C CYS A 34 56.74 8.54 0.24
N ILE A 35 56.44 7.25 0.31
CA ILE A 35 56.67 6.29 -0.79
C ILE A 35 55.37 6.15 -1.59
N LYS A 36 55.41 6.42 -2.90
CA LYS A 36 54.23 6.41 -3.78
C LYS A 36 53.66 5.00 -3.99
N ASN A 37 52.76 4.58 -3.10
CA ASN A 37 51.98 3.35 -3.22
C ASN A 37 50.57 3.64 -3.74
N PHE A 38 49.92 2.68 -4.42
CA PHE A 38 48.52 2.84 -4.91
C PHE A 38 47.53 3.26 -3.81
N ILE A 39 47.72 2.77 -2.59
CA ILE A 39 46.91 3.13 -1.41
C ILE A 39 47.14 4.61 -0.99
N ILE A 40 48.38 5.10 -1.13
CA ILE A 40 48.78 6.46 -0.74
C ILE A 40 48.41 7.48 -1.83
N ALA A 41 48.54 7.11 -3.11
CA ALA A 41 48.05 7.90 -4.25
C ALA A 41 46.53 8.13 -4.21
N GLY A 42 45.77 7.24 -3.57
CA GLY A 42 44.35 7.43 -3.28
C GLY A 42 44.03 8.39 -2.12
N SER A 43 45.05 8.86 -1.38
CA SER A 43 44.91 9.52 -0.09
C SER A 43 45.23 11.02 -0.12
N ILE A 44 44.87 11.74 0.94
CA ILE A 44 45.15 13.18 1.12
C ILE A 44 46.67 13.47 1.22
N ALA A 45 47.51 12.47 1.48
CA ALA A 45 48.95 12.65 1.64
C ALA A 45 49.64 13.19 0.38
N GLU A 46 49.21 12.75 -0.82
CA GLU A 46 49.75 13.17 -2.12
C GLU A 46 49.45 14.65 -2.45
N LYS A 47 48.55 15.30 -1.70
CA LYS A 47 48.09 16.68 -1.96
C LYS A 47 48.57 17.69 -0.91
N ARG A 48 49.52 17.28 -0.07
CA ARG A 48 49.85 18.01 1.17
C ARG A 48 50.55 19.35 0.92
N ASP A 49 51.36 19.46 -0.12
CA ASP A 49 52.13 20.68 -0.43
C ASP A 49 51.28 21.74 -1.16
N ASP A 50 50.34 21.31 -2.01
CA ASP A 50 49.44 22.21 -2.74
C ASP A 50 48.23 22.64 -1.90
N GLY A 51 48.44 23.66 -1.06
CA GLY A 51 47.40 24.27 -0.23
C GLY A 51 46.15 24.76 -1.01
N ASN A 52 46.26 24.98 -2.32
CA ASN A 52 45.14 25.31 -3.20
C ASN A 52 44.19 24.13 -3.44
N PHE A 53 44.70 22.91 -3.66
CA PHE A 53 43.85 21.73 -3.85
C PHE A 53 43.10 21.38 -2.56
N ILE A 54 43.74 21.52 -1.39
CA ILE A 54 43.12 21.31 -0.09
C ILE A 54 41.96 22.31 0.13
N ARG A 55 42.18 23.61 -0.17
CA ARG A 55 41.13 24.64 -0.07
C ARG A 55 39.96 24.36 -1.01
N LEU A 56 40.23 23.97 -2.26
CA LEU A 56 39.18 23.66 -3.23
C LEU A 56 38.39 22.41 -2.84
N GLN A 57 39.06 21.36 -2.33
CA GLN A 57 38.40 20.16 -1.81
C GLN A 57 37.50 20.47 -0.59
N LEU A 58 37.94 21.36 0.31
CA LEU A 58 37.12 21.82 1.44
C LEU A 58 35.84 22.53 0.97
N VAL A 59 35.95 23.44 0.00
CA VAL A 59 34.81 24.16 -0.59
C VAL A 59 33.85 23.18 -1.27
N LEU A 60 34.36 22.22 -2.05
CA LEU A 60 33.54 21.20 -2.71
C LEU A 60 32.82 20.28 -1.72
N ASN A 61 33.46 19.92 -0.60
CA ASN A 61 32.81 19.16 0.48
C ASN A 61 31.66 19.96 1.13
N ILE A 62 31.85 21.25 1.39
CA ILE A 62 30.80 22.13 1.94
C ILE A 62 29.63 22.26 0.94
N LEU A 63 29.92 22.47 -0.34
CA LEU A 63 28.90 22.51 -1.40
C LEU A 63 28.15 21.17 -1.51
N ALA A 64 28.83 20.02 -1.39
CA ALA A 64 28.20 18.71 -1.37
C ALA A 64 27.26 18.53 -0.15
N VAL A 65 27.63 19.06 1.03
CA VAL A 65 26.75 19.06 2.22
C VAL A 65 25.49 19.89 1.99
N PHE A 66 25.60 21.10 1.44
CA PHE A 66 24.42 21.90 1.08
C PHE A 66 23.55 21.20 0.03
N ALA A 67 24.15 20.64 -1.02
CA ALA A 67 23.43 19.87 -2.04
C ALA A 67 22.67 18.66 -1.44
N MET A 68 23.26 17.94 -0.48
CA MET A 68 22.58 16.88 0.27
C MET A 68 21.40 17.41 1.08
N ILE A 69 21.55 18.53 1.78
CA ILE A 69 20.47 19.14 2.58
C ILE A 69 19.28 19.51 1.68
N PHE A 70 19.52 20.18 0.55
CA PHE A 70 18.45 20.52 -0.41
C PHE A 70 17.82 19.27 -1.03
N PHE A 71 18.61 18.26 -1.39
CA PHE A 71 18.11 17.01 -1.95
C PHE A 71 17.23 16.23 -0.96
N LEU A 72 17.60 16.18 0.32
CA LEU A 72 16.78 15.57 1.38
C LEU A 72 15.47 16.33 1.61
N HIS A 73 15.48 17.67 1.56
CA HIS A 73 14.26 18.47 1.63
C HIS A 73 13.35 18.22 0.42
N TYR A 74 13.91 18.15 -0.79
CA TYR A 74 13.17 17.81 -2.01
C TYR A 74 12.53 16.42 -1.94
N ILE A 75 13.27 15.39 -1.48
CA ILE A 75 12.71 14.05 -1.27
C ILE A 75 11.59 14.08 -0.24
N ARG A 76 11.77 14.72 0.92
CA ARG A 76 10.73 14.83 1.96
C ARG A 76 9.47 15.50 1.44
N TYR A 77 9.62 16.58 0.66
CA TYR A 77 8.51 17.28 0.02
C TYR A 77 7.76 16.38 -0.98
N LYS A 78 8.51 15.69 -1.86
CA LYS A 78 7.91 14.74 -2.82
C LYS A 78 7.23 13.56 -2.12
N ALA A 79 7.86 12.95 -1.12
CA ALA A 79 7.27 11.85 -0.35
C ALA A 79 5.96 12.28 0.34
N ARG A 80 5.90 13.49 0.92
CA ARG A 80 4.67 14.03 1.52
C ARG A 80 3.55 14.22 0.49
N ILE A 81 3.86 14.76 -0.69
CA ILE A 81 2.88 14.91 -1.77
C ILE A 81 2.39 13.54 -2.25
N THR A 82 3.31 12.62 -2.55
CA THR A 82 2.95 11.26 -2.98
C THR A 82 2.11 10.54 -1.93
N HIS A 83 2.40 10.70 -0.63
CA HIS A 83 1.54 10.14 0.43
C HIS A 83 0.12 10.71 0.37
N ILE A 84 -0.04 12.04 0.27
CA ILE A 84 -1.36 12.68 0.20
C ILE A 84 -2.12 12.25 -1.08
N GLU A 85 -1.44 12.23 -2.22
CA GLU A 85 -2.04 11.78 -3.48
C GLU A 85 -2.41 10.29 -3.46
N THR A 86 -1.57 9.43 -2.86
CA THR A 86 -1.86 8.00 -2.74
C THR A 86 -3.05 7.81 -1.83
N ASP A 87 -3.05 8.41 -0.63
CA ASP A 87 -4.15 8.34 0.34
C ASP A 87 -5.49 8.74 -0.31
N GLN A 88 -5.53 9.88 -1.01
CA GLN A 88 -6.69 10.34 -1.78
C GLN A 88 -7.13 9.40 -2.92
N LYS A 89 -6.20 8.64 -3.53
CA LYS A 89 -6.49 7.68 -4.61
C LYS A 89 -6.84 6.28 -4.09
N THR A 90 -6.40 5.93 -2.88
CA THR A 90 -6.63 4.61 -2.27
C THR A 90 -7.86 4.55 -1.37
N VAL A 91 -8.55 5.67 -1.17
CA VAL A 91 -9.86 5.76 -0.50
C VAL A 91 -10.80 4.67 -1.01
N SER A 92 -11.09 3.69 -0.16
CA SER A 92 -11.87 2.51 -0.49
C SER A 92 -13.22 2.52 0.25
N PRO A 93 -14.24 1.77 -0.23
CA PRO A 93 -15.49 1.63 0.51
C PRO A 93 -15.34 1.02 1.91
N SER A 94 -14.28 0.23 2.16
CA SER A 94 -13.98 -0.32 3.49
C SER A 94 -13.47 0.70 4.48
N ASP A 95 -13.00 1.87 4.02
CA ASP A 95 -12.59 2.97 4.90
C ASP A 95 -13.78 3.77 5.44
N TYR A 96 -14.99 3.52 4.91
CA TYR A 96 -16.25 4.10 5.40
C TYR A 96 -17.21 3.06 5.98
N THR A 97 -16.87 1.77 5.95
CA THR A 97 -17.78 0.68 6.34
C THR A 97 -17.22 -0.17 7.47
N ILE A 98 -18.00 -0.36 8.55
CA ILE A 98 -17.75 -1.39 9.57
C ILE A 98 -18.72 -2.56 9.44
N LEU A 99 -18.30 -3.74 9.88
CA LEU A 99 -19.13 -4.93 10.00
C LEU A 99 -19.50 -5.17 11.46
N LEU A 100 -20.76 -4.93 11.80
CA LEU A 100 -21.34 -5.30 13.09
C LEU A 100 -21.88 -6.74 13.01
N LYS A 101 -21.51 -7.57 13.99
CA LYS A 101 -21.92 -8.98 14.09
C LYS A 101 -22.84 -9.18 15.30
N LYS A 102 -23.62 -10.26 15.28
CA LYS A 102 -24.58 -10.64 16.34
C LYS A 102 -25.70 -9.60 16.54
N VAL A 103 -26.10 -8.93 15.46
CA VAL A 103 -27.26 -8.03 15.46
C VAL A 103 -28.54 -8.86 15.45
N ASP A 104 -29.57 -8.44 16.20
CA ASP A 104 -30.86 -9.14 16.17
C ASP A 104 -31.55 -9.01 14.80
N GLU A 105 -32.18 -10.10 14.39
CA GLU A 105 -32.87 -10.18 13.11
C GLU A 105 -34.10 -9.26 13.08
N ASN A 106 -34.71 -8.98 14.24
CA ASN A 106 -35.94 -8.20 14.37
C ASN A 106 -35.73 -6.68 14.58
N SER A 107 -34.54 -6.24 15.01
CA SER A 107 -34.27 -4.80 15.17
C SER A 107 -34.56 -4.05 13.87
N THR A 108 -34.93 -2.78 13.91
CA THR A 108 -35.03 -1.97 12.69
C THR A 108 -33.67 -1.39 12.28
N ASN A 109 -33.55 -0.95 11.02
CA ASN A 109 -32.35 -0.22 10.58
C ASN A 109 -32.21 1.14 11.29
N GLN A 110 -33.33 1.71 11.76
CA GLN A 110 -33.36 2.97 12.49
C GLN A 110 -32.83 2.79 13.92
N GLU A 111 -33.25 1.74 14.63
CA GLU A 111 -32.71 1.39 15.96
C GLU A 111 -31.19 1.16 15.92
N ILE A 112 -30.68 0.42 14.94
CA ILE A 112 -29.23 0.20 14.79
C ILE A 112 -28.51 1.53 14.55
N LYS A 113 -29.09 2.40 13.72
CA LYS A 113 -28.53 3.72 13.45
C LYS A 113 -28.47 4.57 14.72
N GLU A 114 -29.56 4.67 15.46
CA GLU A 114 -29.65 5.44 16.71
C GLU A 114 -28.72 4.87 17.78
N TRP A 115 -28.61 3.54 17.90
CA TRP A 115 -27.68 2.88 18.81
C TRP A 115 -26.21 3.21 18.49
N ILE A 116 -25.82 3.19 17.20
CA ILE A 116 -24.45 3.55 16.78
C ILE A 116 -24.18 5.05 16.95
N GLU A 117 -25.13 5.91 16.58
CA GLU A 117 -25.00 7.37 16.72
C GLU A 117 -24.96 7.78 18.20
N GLY A 118 -25.58 7.01 19.10
CA GLY A 118 -25.53 7.19 20.56
C GLY A 118 -24.17 6.93 21.23
N PHE A 119 -23.19 6.32 20.54
CA PHE A 119 -21.79 6.30 20.99
C PHE A 119 -21.03 7.59 20.65
N GLY A 120 -21.68 8.52 19.97
CA GLY A 120 -21.18 9.86 19.73
C GLY A 120 -21.01 10.69 20.99
N THR A 121 -20.11 11.67 20.93
CA THR A 121 -19.95 12.72 21.95
C THR A 121 -20.04 14.08 21.27
N GLU A 122 -20.32 15.15 22.01
CA GLU A 122 -20.42 16.50 21.44
C GLU A 122 -19.16 16.93 20.67
N GLU A 123 -17.98 16.49 21.13
CA GLU A 123 -16.69 16.70 20.45
C GLU A 123 -16.51 15.81 19.22
N PHE A 124 -17.07 14.58 19.21
CA PHE A 124 -16.87 13.58 18.16
C PHE A 124 -18.17 12.93 17.61
N PRO A 125 -19.12 13.70 17.04
CA PRO A 125 -20.24 13.15 16.26
C PRO A 125 -21.15 12.19 17.05
N VAL A 126 -21.48 10.98 16.57
CA VAL A 126 -21.08 10.26 15.33
C VAL A 126 -21.98 10.70 14.15
N LYS A 127 -21.94 10.04 12.98
CA LYS A 127 -23.00 10.11 11.95
C LYS A 127 -22.97 8.90 11.02
N VAL A 128 -24.06 8.14 10.98
CA VAL A 128 -24.27 6.97 10.11
C VAL A 128 -25.01 7.41 8.85
N GLU A 129 -24.39 7.20 7.70
CA GLU A 129 -24.98 7.48 6.39
C GLU A 129 -26.00 6.40 6.01
N LYS A 130 -25.62 5.13 6.18
CA LYS A 130 -26.45 3.99 5.73
C LYS A 130 -26.21 2.74 6.56
N VAL A 131 -27.29 2.02 6.86
CA VAL A 131 -27.26 0.67 7.44
C VAL A 131 -27.64 -0.34 6.37
N ILE A 132 -26.80 -1.34 6.13
CA ILE A 132 -26.97 -2.37 5.09
C ILE A 132 -26.92 -3.75 5.76
N ARG A 133 -28.07 -4.42 5.89
CA ARG A 133 -28.11 -5.80 6.37
C ARG A 133 -27.56 -6.76 5.31
N ALA A 134 -26.81 -7.76 5.76
CA ALA A 134 -26.47 -8.90 4.92
C ALA A 134 -27.64 -9.91 4.88
N TYR A 135 -27.62 -10.75 3.85
CA TYR A 135 -28.64 -11.75 3.56
C TYR A 135 -28.01 -13.13 3.40
N ASP A 136 -28.68 -14.18 3.87
CA ASP A 136 -28.23 -15.55 3.64
C ASP A 136 -28.53 -15.99 2.21
N ILE A 137 -27.55 -15.78 1.33
CA ILE A 137 -27.61 -16.14 -0.09
C ILE A 137 -27.09 -17.55 -0.38
N ARG A 138 -26.75 -18.36 0.63
CA ARG A 138 -26.08 -19.66 0.43
C ARG A 138 -26.95 -20.65 -0.36
N GLU A 139 -28.22 -20.82 0.00
CA GLU A 139 -29.14 -21.67 -0.78
C GLU A 139 -29.43 -21.08 -2.16
N TYR A 140 -29.60 -19.77 -2.28
CA TYR A 140 -29.81 -19.12 -3.58
C TYR A 140 -28.62 -19.34 -4.54
N ILE A 141 -27.39 -19.25 -4.06
CA ILE A 141 -26.17 -19.57 -4.83
C ILE A 141 -26.16 -21.05 -5.20
N SER A 142 -26.43 -21.97 -4.27
CA SER A 142 -26.42 -23.42 -4.57
C SER A 142 -27.47 -23.79 -5.62
N LEU A 143 -28.66 -23.17 -5.59
CA LEU A 143 -29.68 -23.31 -6.62
C LEU A 143 -29.23 -22.75 -7.97
N ARG A 144 -28.51 -21.62 -8.01
CA ARG A 144 -27.94 -21.08 -9.25
C ARG A 144 -26.87 -21.97 -9.85
N VAL A 145 -25.94 -22.50 -9.04
CA VAL A 145 -24.91 -23.45 -9.49
C VAL A 145 -25.57 -24.71 -10.05
N LYS A 146 -26.49 -25.32 -9.28
CA LYS A 146 -27.25 -26.51 -9.70
C LYS A 146 -28.06 -26.28 -10.98
N LYS A 147 -28.59 -25.08 -11.21
CA LYS A 147 -29.27 -24.72 -12.46
C LYS A 147 -28.32 -24.73 -13.66
N THR A 148 -27.09 -24.24 -13.47
CA THR A 148 -26.05 -24.26 -14.52
C THR A 148 -25.64 -25.70 -14.84
N GLU A 149 -25.30 -26.50 -13.81
CA GLU A 149 -24.93 -27.91 -13.99
C GLU A 149 -26.03 -28.73 -14.70
N LEU A 150 -27.31 -28.52 -14.36
CA LEU A 150 -28.43 -29.20 -15.00
C LEU A 150 -28.65 -28.74 -16.46
N LYS A 151 -28.23 -27.52 -16.81
CA LYS A 151 -28.28 -27.03 -18.19
C LYS A 151 -27.17 -27.66 -19.02
N GLU A 152 -25.94 -27.67 -18.51
CA GLU A 152 -24.78 -28.31 -19.14
C GLU A 152 -25.06 -29.81 -19.39
N LYS A 153 -25.47 -30.55 -18.34
CA LYS A 153 -25.87 -31.97 -18.44
C LYS A 153 -27.03 -32.22 -19.41
N LYS A 154 -27.86 -31.22 -19.71
CA LYS A 154 -28.93 -31.34 -20.72
C LYS A 154 -28.38 -31.12 -22.13
N GLU A 155 -27.41 -30.22 -22.30
CA GLU A 155 -26.74 -29.96 -23.58
C GLU A 155 -25.87 -31.17 -24.00
N ASP A 156 -25.32 -31.90 -23.03
CA ASP A 156 -24.55 -33.15 -23.24
C ASP A 156 -25.42 -34.42 -23.42
N ALA A 157 -26.74 -34.36 -23.15
CA ALA A 157 -27.59 -35.55 -23.14
C ALA A 157 -28.06 -35.96 -24.54
N LEU A 158 -27.61 -37.13 -25.01
CA LEU A 158 -28.03 -37.72 -26.29
C LEU A 158 -29.42 -38.39 -26.22
N ASP A 159 -29.83 -38.88 -25.05
CA ASP A 159 -31.09 -39.64 -24.89
C ASP A 159 -32.29 -38.76 -24.54
N LEU A 160 -33.41 -39.02 -25.21
CA LEU A 160 -34.70 -38.34 -24.98
C LEU A 160 -35.25 -38.54 -23.56
N GLU A 161 -35.04 -39.70 -22.94
CA GLU A 161 -35.54 -40.01 -21.59
C GLU A 161 -34.73 -39.27 -20.51
N ASN A 162 -33.40 -39.27 -20.62
CA ASN A 162 -32.52 -38.48 -19.77
C ASN A 162 -32.83 -36.97 -19.88
N THR A 163 -33.08 -36.48 -21.10
CA THR A 163 -33.46 -35.09 -21.37
C THR A 163 -34.73 -34.68 -20.62
N LYS A 164 -35.79 -35.51 -20.62
CA LYS A 164 -37.03 -35.25 -19.86
C LYS A 164 -36.78 -35.18 -18.36
N SER A 165 -36.03 -36.14 -17.80
CA SER A 165 -35.68 -36.16 -16.37
C SER A 165 -34.89 -34.91 -15.94
N LEU A 166 -34.01 -34.41 -16.80
CA LEU A 166 -33.25 -33.19 -16.56
C LEU A 166 -34.13 -31.93 -16.64
N ASP A 167 -35.07 -31.86 -17.58
CA ASP A 167 -36.01 -30.74 -17.70
C ASP A 167 -36.91 -30.61 -16.46
N GLU A 168 -37.45 -31.72 -15.92
CA GLU A 168 -38.21 -31.70 -14.68
C GLU A 168 -37.39 -31.17 -13.49
N LYS A 169 -36.14 -31.61 -13.34
CA LYS A 169 -35.22 -31.14 -12.29
C LYS A 169 -34.91 -29.66 -12.46
N LEU A 170 -34.68 -29.21 -13.70
CA LEU A 170 -34.35 -27.84 -14.04
C LEU A 170 -35.56 -26.91 -13.86
N GLN A 171 -36.79 -27.39 -14.09
CA GLN A 171 -38.01 -26.67 -13.76
C GLN A 171 -38.21 -26.53 -12.26
N LYS A 172 -38.07 -27.61 -11.47
CA LYS A 172 -38.15 -27.55 -9.99
C LYS A 172 -37.13 -26.56 -9.40
N VAL A 173 -35.92 -26.49 -9.95
CA VAL A 173 -34.90 -25.48 -9.54
C VAL A 173 -35.29 -24.06 -9.95
N LYS A 174 -35.86 -23.86 -11.15
CA LYS A 174 -36.39 -22.54 -11.58
C LYS A 174 -37.53 -22.07 -10.66
N GLU A 175 -38.43 -22.96 -10.26
CA GLU A 175 -39.55 -22.68 -9.36
C GLU A 175 -39.06 -22.25 -7.98
N LYS A 176 -38.13 -23.00 -7.36
CA LYS A 176 -37.47 -22.59 -6.11
C LYS A 176 -36.76 -21.23 -6.23
N ILE A 177 -36.06 -20.96 -7.33
CA ILE A 177 -35.43 -19.65 -7.57
C ILE A 177 -36.47 -18.52 -7.68
N LYS A 178 -37.66 -18.80 -8.23
CA LYS A 178 -38.77 -17.85 -8.30
C LYS A 178 -39.40 -17.62 -6.93
N GLU A 179 -39.56 -18.67 -6.13
CA GLU A 179 -40.03 -18.61 -4.74
C GLU A 179 -39.11 -17.76 -3.85
N TYR A 180 -37.79 -17.97 -3.93
CA TYR A 180 -36.79 -17.14 -3.25
C TYR A 180 -36.83 -15.66 -3.67
N LYS A 181 -37.13 -15.37 -4.93
CA LYS A 181 -37.31 -13.99 -5.41
C LYS A 181 -38.62 -13.36 -4.94
N ALA A 182 -39.63 -14.15 -4.60
CA ALA A 182 -40.94 -13.66 -4.16
C ALA A 182 -40.98 -13.43 -2.64
N HIS A 183 -40.45 -14.36 -1.84
CA HIS A 183 -40.41 -14.24 -0.38
C HIS A 183 -39.28 -13.34 0.13
N GLY A 184 -38.28 -13.05 -0.71
CA GLY A 184 -37.06 -12.39 -0.30
C GLY A 184 -36.07 -13.36 0.34
N LEU A 185 -34.93 -12.83 0.78
CA LEU A 185 -33.87 -13.59 1.43
C LEU A 185 -33.90 -13.32 2.93
N LYS A 186 -33.60 -14.34 3.74
CA LYS A 186 -33.47 -14.15 5.19
C LYS A 186 -32.27 -13.24 5.50
N TYR A 187 -32.42 -12.31 6.44
CA TYR A 187 -31.30 -11.55 6.98
C TYR A 187 -30.34 -12.47 7.74
N THR A 188 -29.05 -12.13 7.73
CA THR A 188 -28.05 -12.66 8.66
C THR A 188 -27.91 -11.72 9.87
N PRO A 189 -27.34 -12.18 11.01
CA PRO A 189 -27.03 -11.33 12.16
C PRO A 189 -25.79 -10.43 11.91
N GLU A 190 -25.56 -10.05 10.65
CA GLU A 190 -24.41 -9.29 10.17
C GLU A 190 -24.89 -8.04 9.42
N VAL A 191 -24.36 -6.89 9.80
CA VAL A 191 -24.81 -5.60 9.29
C VAL A 191 -23.60 -4.72 8.97
N PHE A 192 -23.55 -4.21 7.75
CA PHE A 192 -22.57 -3.23 7.30
C PHE A 192 -23.11 -1.83 7.58
N ILE A 193 -22.35 -1.05 8.36
CA ILE A 193 -22.69 0.34 8.71
C ILE A 193 -21.72 1.25 7.97
N VAL A 194 -22.28 2.16 7.15
CA VAL A 194 -21.52 3.13 6.37
C VAL A 194 -21.59 4.48 7.06
N PHE A 195 -20.44 5.09 7.33
CA PHE A 195 -20.30 6.41 7.94
C PHE A 195 -20.06 7.50 6.89
N THR A 196 -20.40 8.75 7.22
CA THR A 196 -20.12 9.91 6.36
C THR A 196 -18.61 10.26 6.30
N THR A 197 -17.78 9.75 7.23
CA THR A 197 -16.36 10.12 7.35
C THR A 197 -15.51 8.96 7.86
N ALA A 198 -14.39 8.68 7.18
CA ALA A 198 -13.54 7.51 7.43
C ALA A 198 -12.84 7.51 8.79
N GLU A 199 -12.39 8.68 9.26
CA GLU A 199 -11.69 8.87 10.55
C GLU A 199 -12.45 8.28 11.75
N ARG A 200 -13.78 8.21 11.67
CA ARG A 200 -14.66 7.74 12.75
C ARG A 200 -14.65 6.23 12.93
N ILE A 201 -14.16 5.46 11.96
CA ILE A 201 -14.04 3.99 12.10
C ILE A 201 -12.96 3.60 13.11
N LEU A 202 -11.91 4.41 13.24
CA LEU A 202 -10.80 4.12 14.15
C LEU A 202 -11.26 4.03 15.61
N LEU A 203 -12.27 4.81 15.99
CA LEU A 203 -12.89 4.74 17.32
C LEU A 203 -13.56 3.39 17.58
N PHE A 204 -14.23 2.80 16.58
CA PHE A 204 -14.98 1.55 16.73
C PHE A 204 -14.10 0.30 16.62
N ARG A 205 -13.02 0.31 15.84
CA ARG A 205 -12.10 -0.84 15.73
C ARG A 205 -11.51 -1.26 17.08
N VAL A 206 -11.30 -0.32 18.00
CA VAL A 206 -10.72 -0.58 19.33
C VAL A 206 -11.68 -1.38 20.25
N PHE A 207 -12.98 -1.41 19.96
CA PHE A 207 -13.99 -2.09 20.78
C PHE A 207 -14.49 -3.44 20.19
N THR A 208 -13.96 -3.87 19.04
CA THR A 208 -14.45 -5.05 18.30
C THR A 208 -13.49 -6.23 18.22
N ASP A 209 -12.27 -6.07 18.71
CA ASP A 209 -11.26 -7.13 18.87
C ASP A 209 -11.26 -7.66 20.33
#